data_AF-A0A2E6BKA0-F1
#
_entry.id   AF-A0A2E6BKA0-F1
#
_cell.length_a   1.000
_cell.length_b   1.000
_cell.length_c   1.000
_cell.angle_alpha   90.00
_cell.angle_beta   90.00
_cell.angle_gamma   90.00
#
_symmetry.space_group_name_H-M   'P 1'
#
loop_
_entity.id
_entity.type
_entity.pdbx_description
1 polymer ?
#
loop_
_entity_poly.entity_id
_entity_poly.type
_entity_poly.pdbx_seq_one_letter_code
_entity_poly.pdbx_strand_id
1 'polypeptide(L)'
;MFRFLVITLISSICFNSHATDFEKANEVIELRKSAMQGIWMRVKRLAPFIEFNEDIEYGPEIAKQDAKEIKILLSKTKNLWPDISNLSTKNLTNATPAIWVLPEYFDKLYNQAETSAMMLEESLNKDNLEAMDLAMCNLGNACGTCHAAFRRLLTSQLANEASAWSGRYIKNCKN
;
A
#
# COMPACT_ATOMS: atom_id res chain seq x y z
N MET A 1 -64.09 -37.99 0.17
CA MET A 1 -63.83 -36.75 0.95
C MET A 1 -62.53 -36.16 0.47
N PHE A 2 -62.59 -34.95 -0.07
CA PHE A 2 -61.48 -34.21 -0.66
C PHE A 2 -60.63 -33.53 0.43
N ARG A 3 -59.33 -33.30 0.11
CA ARG A 3 -58.50 -32.14 0.54
C ARG A 3 -57.96 -32.16 1.98
N PHE A 4 -56.73 -31.75 2.31
CA PHE A 4 -55.69 -30.97 1.63
C PHE A 4 -54.31 -31.45 2.13
N LEU A 5 -53.36 -31.70 1.23
CA LEU A 5 -51.93 -31.81 1.55
C LEU A 5 -51.33 -30.44 1.22
N VAL A 6 -51.01 -29.64 2.24
CA VAL A 6 -50.38 -28.32 2.05
C VAL A 6 -48.89 -28.56 1.80
N ILE A 7 -48.50 -28.56 0.53
CA ILE A 7 -47.09 -28.48 0.14
C ILE A 7 -46.72 -27.00 0.17
N THR A 8 -46.04 -26.56 1.22
CA THR A 8 -45.38 -25.26 1.27
C THR A 8 -44.16 -25.29 0.36
N LEU A 9 -44.33 -24.79 -0.86
CA LEU A 9 -43.25 -24.53 -1.80
C LEU A 9 -42.44 -23.32 -1.29
N ILE A 10 -41.37 -23.56 -0.53
CA ILE A 10 -40.39 -22.52 -0.20
C ILE A 10 -39.61 -22.22 -1.48
N SER A 11 -40.07 -21.22 -2.23
CA SER A 11 -39.31 -20.64 -3.32
C SER A 11 -38.07 -19.97 -2.72
N SER A 12 -36.93 -20.66 -2.79
CA SER A 12 -35.63 -20.06 -2.53
C SER A 12 -35.35 -19.05 -3.63
N ILE A 13 -35.71 -17.79 -3.39
CA ILE A 13 -35.23 -16.66 -4.19
C ILE A 13 -33.74 -16.57 -3.91
N CYS A 14 -32.93 -17.17 -4.78
CA CYS A 14 -31.50 -16.90 -4.84
C CYS A 14 -31.35 -15.45 -5.30
N PHE A 15 -31.25 -14.51 -4.34
CA PHE A 15 -30.80 -13.16 -4.62
C PHE A 15 -29.31 -13.25 -4.98
N ASN A 16 -29.00 -13.38 -6.27
CA ASN A 16 -27.67 -13.09 -6.77
C ASN A 16 -27.46 -11.56 -6.65
N SER A 17 -26.90 -11.12 -5.53
CA SER A 17 -26.42 -9.76 -5.37
C SER A 17 -25.16 -9.58 -6.22
N HIS A 18 -25.33 -9.28 -7.50
CA HIS A 18 -24.25 -8.82 -8.36
C HIS A 18 -23.86 -7.41 -7.92
N ALA A 19 -22.67 -7.26 -7.32
CA ALA A 19 -22.10 -5.95 -7.04
C ALA A 19 -21.93 -5.17 -8.35
N THR A 20 -22.35 -3.91 -8.33
CA THR A 20 -22.16 -2.96 -9.43
C THR A 20 -20.67 -2.69 -9.65
N ASP A 21 -20.30 -2.24 -10.86
CA ASP A 21 -18.90 -1.87 -11.15
C ASP A 21 -18.40 -0.73 -10.26
N PHE A 22 -19.32 0.14 -9.80
CA PHE A 22 -19.00 1.19 -8.86
C PHE A 22 -18.67 0.65 -7.46
N GLU A 23 -19.44 -0.31 -6.96
CA GLU A 23 -19.17 -0.96 -5.67
C GLU A 23 -17.82 -1.69 -5.71
N LYS A 24 -17.56 -2.47 -6.77
CA LYS A 24 -16.26 -3.14 -6.98
C LYS A 24 -15.11 -2.14 -7.07
N ALA A 25 -15.30 -1.03 -7.78
CA ALA A 25 -14.29 0.01 -7.88
C ALA A 25 -13.97 0.63 -6.52
N ASN A 26 -15.00 0.95 -5.72
CA ASN A 26 -14.82 1.50 -4.38
C ASN A 26 -14.14 0.50 -3.44
N GLU A 27 -14.53 -0.78 -3.48
CA GLU A 27 -13.90 -1.83 -2.68
C GLU A 27 -12.39 -1.92 -2.96
N VAL A 28 -11.99 -1.94 -4.24
CA VAL A 28 -10.58 -1.99 -4.62
C VAL A 28 -9.83 -0.71 -4.21
N ILE A 29 -10.48 0.46 -4.34
CA ILE A 29 -9.91 1.75 -3.92
C ILE A 29 -9.67 1.77 -2.40
N GLU A 30 -10.63 1.33 -1.60
CA GLU A 30 -10.50 1.29 -0.14
C GLU A 30 -9.50 0.23 0.30
N LEU A 31 -9.42 -0.91 -0.40
CA LEU A 31 -8.43 -1.95 -0.13
C LEU A 31 -7.00 -1.42 -0.33
N ARG A 32 -6.70 -0.77 -1.47
CA ARG A 32 -5.37 -0.21 -1.70
C ARG A 32 -5.05 0.94 -0.75
N LYS A 33 -6.02 1.80 -0.40
CA LYS A 33 -5.84 2.86 0.61
C LYS A 33 -5.48 2.27 1.97
N SER A 34 -6.24 1.28 2.43
CA SER A 34 -6.04 0.63 3.73
C SER A 34 -4.67 -0.04 3.81
N ALA A 35 -4.26 -0.73 2.74
CA ALA A 35 -2.95 -1.34 2.66
C ALA A 35 -1.80 -0.29 2.64
N MET A 36 -1.94 0.81 1.91
CA MET A 36 -0.95 1.90 1.91
C MET A 36 -0.84 2.59 3.27
N GLN A 37 -1.95 2.76 4.00
CA GLN A 37 -1.95 3.21 5.39
C GLN A 37 -1.24 2.20 6.31
N GLY A 38 -1.48 0.90 6.11
CA GLY A 38 -0.78 -0.16 6.80
C GLY A 38 0.74 -0.11 6.58
N ILE A 39 1.18 0.10 5.34
CA ILE A 39 2.59 0.30 5.00
C ILE A 39 3.14 1.52 5.74
N TRP A 40 2.45 2.66 5.65
CA TRP A 40 2.88 3.90 6.29
C TRP A 40 3.08 3.75 7.80
N MET A 41 2.15 3.08 8.50
CA MET A 41 2.26 2.85 9.94
C MET A 41 3.53 2.08 10.32
N ARG A 42 3.97 1.14 9.48
CA ARG A 42 5.17 0.33 9.70
C ARG A 42 6.43 1.12 9.38
N VAL A 43 6.45 1.81 8.25
CA VAL A 43 7.53 2.75 7.88
C VAL A 43 7.77 3.77 8.98
N LYS A 44 6.70 4.34 9.55
CA LYS A 44 6.78 5.31 10.65
C LYS A 44 7.41 4.74 11.92
N ARG A 45 7.23 3.45 12.22
CA ARG A 45 7.87 2.78 13.37
C ARG A 45 9.31 2.37 13.09
N LEU A 46 9.58 1.84 11.89
CA LEU A 46 10.92 1.45 11.46
C LEU A 46 11.87 2.64 11.40
N ALA A 47 11.40 3.78 10.89
CA ALA A 47 12.19 4.98 10.68
C ALA A 47 13.05 5.40 11.91
N PRO A 48 12.47 5.64 13.11
CA PRO A 48 13.25 5.99 14.30
C PRO A 48 14.10 4.82 14.83
N PHE A 49 13.62 3.57 14.71
CA PHE A 49 14.40 2.40 15.12
C PHE A 49 15.71 2.28 14.33
N ILE A 50 15.64 2.49 13.00
CA ILE A 50 16.79 2.47 12.11
C ILE A 50 17.71 3.66 12.38
N GLU A 51 17.15 4.87 12.55
CA GLU A 51 17.92 6.11 12.69
C GLU A 51 18.68 6.22 14.02
N PHE A 52 18.07 5.78 15.12
CA PHE A 52 18.60 6.03 16.46
C PHE A 52 19.00 4.74 17.18
N ASN A 53 18.62 3.57 16.66
CA ASN A 53 18.66 2.32 17.43
C ASN A 53 17.97 2.45 18.79
N GLU A 54 17.00 3.37 18.87
CA GLU A 54 16.23 3.69 20.06
C GLU A 54 14.83 3.12 19.87
N ASP A 55 14.44 2.24 20.78
CA ASP A 55 13.09 1.92 21.25
C ASP A 55 13.09 0.45 21.71
N ILE A 56 13.25 0.26 23.02
CA ILE A 56 13.34 -1.07 23.65
C ILE A 56 12.04 -1.85 23.46
N GLU A 57 10.89 -1.17 23.32
CA GLU A 57 9.59 -1.83 23.12
C GLU A 57 9.37 -2.26 21.66
N TYR A 58 9.89 -1.50 20.69
CA TYR A 58 9.84 -1.91 19.29
C TYR A 58 10.78 -3.09 19.04
N GLY A 59 12.07 -2.94 19.36
CA GLY A 59 13.04 -4.03 19.28
C GLY A 59 13.20 -4.69 17.90
N PRO A 60 14.18 -5.60 17.77
CA PRO A 60 14.56 -6.19 16.48
C PRO A 60 13.49 -7.11 15.88
N GLU A 61 12.71 -7.82 16.71
CA GLU A 61 11.71 -8.77 16.21
C GLU A 61 10.48 -8.09 15.62
N ILE A 62 10.02 -6.97 16.21
CA ILE A 62 8.92 -6.18 15.61
C ILE A 62 9.41 -5.47 14.35
N ALA A 63 10.67 -5.00 14.32
CA ALA A 63 11.27 -4.42 13.12
C ALA A 63 11.29 -5.42 11.95
N LYS A 64 11.73 -6.67 12.19
CA LYS A 64 11.71 -7.75 11.18
C LYS A 64 10.28 -8.02 10.71
N GLN A 65 9.32 -8.09 11.62
CA GLN A 65 7.92 -8.33 11.28
C GLN A 65 7.33 -7.17 10.44
N ASP A 66 7.61 -5.93 10.79
CA ASP A 66 7.14 -4.76 10.06
C ASP A 66 7.71 -4.70 8.64
N ALA A 67 9.01 -4.98 8.46
CA ALA A 67 9.63 -5.03 7.14
C ALA A 67 9.01 -6.13 6.25
N LYS A 68 8.81 -7.33 6.82
CA LYS A 68 8.10 -8.43 6.15
C LYS A 68 6.69 -8.02 5.75
N GLU A 69 5.95 -7.35 6.63
CA GLU A 69 4.57 -6.93 6.35
C GLU A 69 4.49 -5.82 5.31
N ILE A 70 5.44 -4.87 5.26
CA ILE A 70 5.56 -3.90 4.18
C ILE A 70 5.68 -4.61 2.83
N LYS A 71 6.62 -5.56 2.72
CA LYS A 71 6.80 -6.37 1.50
C LYS A 71 5.51 -7.09 1.10
N ILE A 72 4.83 -7.73 2.06
CA ILE A 72 3.57 -8.45 1.80
C ILE A 72 2.47 -7.49 1.31
N LEU A 73 2.31 -6.33 1.94
CA LEU A 73 1.29 -5.36 1.57
C LEU A 73 1.54 -4.77 0.18
N LEU A 74 2.79 -4.45 -0.17
CA LEU A 74 3.16 -4.00 -1.51
C LEU A 74 2.82 -5.07 -2.56
N SER A 75 3.20 -6.33 -2.31
CA SER A 75 2.90 -7.44 -3.22
C SER A 75 1.40 -7.64 -3.43
N LYS A 76 0.59 -7.58 -2.35
CA LYS A 76 -0.87 -7.75 -2.43
C LYS A 76 -1.58 -6.60 -3.16
N THR A 77 -0.99 -5.42 -3.18
CA THR A 77 -1.62 -4.23 -3.78
C THR A 77 -1.17 -3.94 -5.21
N LYS A 78 -0.16 -4.65 -5.71
CA LYS A 78 0.39 -4.49 -7.07
C LYS A 78 -0.66 -4.56 -8.17
N ASN A 79 -1.65 -5.43 -8.02
CA ASN A 79 -2.67 -5.69 -9.04
C ASN A 79 -4.03 -5.03 -8.73
N LEU A 80 -4.09 -4.06 -7.80
CA LEU A 80 -5.32 -3.37 -7.40
C LEU A 80 -5.59 -2.09 -8.22
N TRP A 81 -5.35 -2.16 -9.53
CA TRP A 81 -5.49 -1.03 -10.46
C TRP A 81 -6.39 -1.33 -11.68
N PRO A 82 -7.56 -1.96 -11.51
CA PRO A 82 -8.45 -2.21 -12.65
C PRO A 82 -9.00 -0.87 -13.19
N ASP A 83 -9.34 -0.84 -14.48
CA ASP A 83 -9.85 0.38 -15.16
C ASP A 83 -11.08 0.98 -14.47
N ILE A 84 -11.96 0.13 -13.93
CA ILE A 84 -13.15 0.57 -13.16
C ILE A 84 -12.79 1.44 -11.96
N SER A 85 -11.56 1.33 -11.44
CA SER A 85 -11.06 2.11 -10.30
C SER A 85 -10.45 3.47 -10.70
N ASN A 86 -10.46 3.83 -11.98
CA ASN A 86 -10.10 5.17 -12.47
C ASN A 86 -11.22 6.19 -12.21
N LEU A 87 -11.44 6.50 -10.93
CA LEU A 87 -12.47 7.42 -10.47
C LEU A 87 -11.91 8.77 -9.98
N SER A 88 -10.76 9.15 -10.53
CA SER A 88 -10.03 10.37 -10.20
C SER A 88 -10.85 11.64 -10.50
N THR A 89 -11.53 11.69 -11.65
CA THR A 89 -12.40 12.79 -12.07
C THR A 89 -13.62 12.98 -11.17
N LYS A 90 -14.02 11.95 -10.41
CA LYS A 90 -15.09 11.99 -9.42
C LYS A 90 -14.61 12.34 -8.01
N ASN A 91 -13.32 12.65 -7.83
CA ASN A 91 -12.68 12.92 -6.54
C ASN A 91 -12.78 11.77 -5.51
N LEU A 92 -12.99 10.52 -5.95
CA LEU A 92 -13.14 9.35 -5.06
C LEU A 92 -11.79 8.71 -4.70
N THR A 93 -10.72 9.09 -5.41
CA THR A 93 -9.36 8.60 -5.18
C THR A 93 -8.36 9.72 -5.48
N ASN A 94 -7.22 9.70 -4.79
CA ASN A 94 -6.08 10.57 -5.10
C ASN A 94 -5.16 9.97 -6.18
N ALA A 95 -5.42 8.74 -6.63
CA ALA A 95 -4.80 8.16 -7.81
C ALA A 95 -5.12 9.03 -9.03
N THR A 96 -4.12 9.46 -9.78
CA THR A 96 -4.31 10.27 -11.00
C THR A 96 -4.58 9.37 -12.21
N PRO A 97 -5.24 9.87 -13.28
CA PRO A 97 -5.43 9.11 -14.52
C PRO A 97 -4.13 8.54 -15.12
N ALA A 98 -2.98 9.16 -14.82
CA ALA A 98 -1.68 8.79 -15.37
C ALA A 98 -1.29 7.32 -15.08
N ILE A 99 -1.80 6.71 -14.00
CA ILE A 99 -1.56 5.29 -13.69
C ILE A 99 -2.06 4.39 -14.84
N TRP A 100 -3.25 4.67 -15.36
CA TRP A 100 -3.85 3.88 -16.44
C TRP A 100 -3.32 4.28 -17.83
N VAL A 101 -2.81 5.51 -17.98
CA VAL A 101 -2.21 5.98 -19.24
C VAL A 101 -0.77 5.51 -19.40
N LEU A 102 -0.02 5.35 -18.30
CA LEU A 102 1.38 4.98 -18.28
C LEU A 102 1.63 3.74 -17.40
N PRO A 103 0.99 2.59 -17.69
CA PRO A 103 1.03 1.42 -16.82
C PRO A 103 2.44 0.87 -16.63
N GLU A 104 3.27 0.84 -17.68
CA GLU A 104 4.66 0.36 -17.59
C GLU A 104 5.52 1.23 -16.68
N TYR A 105 5.31 2.56 -16.71
CA TYR A 105 6.06 3.47 -15.84
C TYR A 105 5.59 3.38 -14.40
N PHE A 106 4.27 3.23 -14.19
CA PHE A 106 3.71 2.94 -12.87
C PHE A 106 4.30 1.65 -12.30
N ASP A 107 4.27 0.55 -13.06
CA ASP A 107 4.81 -0.74 -12.65
C ASP A 107 6.30 -0.66 -12.35
N LYS A 108 7.07 0.07 -13.16
CA LYS A 108 8.50 0.31 -12.90
C LYS A 108 8.72 0.96 -11.53
N LEU A 109 8.04 2.06 -11.23
CA LEU A 109 8.19 2.76 -9.95
C LEU A 109 7.66 1.91 -8.78
N TYR A 110 6.59 1.17 -9.00
CA TYR A 110 6.03 0.26 -8.01
C TYR A 110 7.00 -0.87 -7.67
N ASN A 111 7.62 -1.49 -8.68
CA ASN A 111 8.62 -2.54 -8.52
C ASN A 111 9.84 -2.06 -7.73
N GLN A 112 10.24 -0.80 -7.87
CA GLN A 112 11.34 -0.23 -7.07
C GLN A 112 11.00 -0.25 -5.57
N ALA A 113 9.74 0.02 -5.20
CA ALA A 113 9.28 -0.08 -3.82
C ALA A 113 9.28 -1.53 -3.33
N GLU A 114 8.80 -2.47 -4.15
CA GLU A 114 8.84 -3.91 -3.82
C GLU A 114 10.27 -4.41 -3.60
N THR A 115 11.19 -4.09 -4.51
CA THR A 115 12.60 -4.47 -4.39
C THR A 115 13.24 -3.87 -3.14
N SER A 116 12.98 -2.59 -2.85
CA SER A 116 13.53 -1.94 -1.66
C SER A 116 12.98 -2.55 -0.36
N ALA A 117 11.69 -2.92 -0.33
CA ALA A 117 11.09 -3.61 0.80
C ALA A 117 11.66 -5.02 1.01
N MET A 118 11.98 -5.75 -0.08
CA MET A 118 12.68 -7.03 0.00
C MET A 118 14.08 -6.86 0.60
N MET A 119 14.84 -5.87 0.12
CA MET A 119 16.18 -5.57 0.64
C MET A 119 16.13 -5.21 2.12
N LEU A 120 15.12 -4.45 2.56
CA LEU A 120 14.95 -4.03 3.95
C LEU A 120 14.67 -5.22 4.88
N GLU A 121 13.78 -6.13 4.48
CA GLU A 121 13.53 -7.36 5.23
C GLU A 121 14.79 -8.23 5.29
N GLU A 122 15.52 -8.36 4.18
CA GLU A 122 16.75 -9.14 4.13
C GLU A 122 17.85 -8.56 5.03
N SER A 123 18.05 -7.24 5.02
CA SER A 123 19.05 -6.59 5.86
C SER A 123 18.75 -6.72 7.35
N LEU A 124 17.48 -6.62 7.74
CA LEU A 124 17.03 -6.82 9.13
C LEU A 124 17.23 -8.28 9.58
N ASN A 125 17.00 -9.25 8.69
CA ASN A 125 17.23 -10.67 9.02
C ASN A 125 18.72 -11.02 9.14
N LYS A 126 19.60 -10.23 8.52
CA LYS A 126 21.06 -10.40 8.56
C LYS A 126 21.75 -9.50 9.59
N ASP A 127 20.99 -8.72 10.35
CA ASP A 127 21.49 -7.70 11.28
C ASP A 127 22.53 -6.76 10.61
N ASN A 128 22.35 -6.45 9.32
CA ASN A 128 23.26 -5.61 8.55
C ASN A 128 22.75 -4.16 8.53
N LEU A 129 23.28 -3.35 9.45
CA LEU A 129 22.86 -1.96 9.65
C LEU A 129 23.07 -1.07 8.41
N GLU A 130 24.22 -1.19 7.73
CA GLU A 130 24.49 -0.38 6.54
C GLU A 130 23.52 -0.73 5.38
N ALA A 131 23.26 -2.02 5.18
CA ALA A 131 22.29 -2.46 4.19
C ALA A 131 20.85 -2.06 4.57
N MET A 132 20.54 -2.02 5.86
CA MET A 132 19.24 -1.60 6.38
C MET A 132 18.98 -0.12 6.15
N ASP A 133 19.96 0.74 6.45
CA ASP A 133 19.89 2.18 6.18
C ASP A 133 19.68 2.45 4.69
N LEU A 134 20.47 1.79 3.84
CA LEU A 134 20.37 1.93 2.39
C LEU A 134 19.01 1.46 1.87
N ALA A 135 18.52 0.31 2.32
CA ALA A 135 17.24 -0.24 1.90
C ALA A 135 16.07 0.65 2.33
N MET A 136 16.10 1.18 3.56
CA MET A 136 15.10 2.12 4.06
C MET A 136 15.10 3.42 3.24
N CYS A 137 16.28 3.93 2.87
CA CYS A 137 16.32 5.09 1.98
C CYS A 137 15.79 4.78 0.57
N ASN A 138 16.15 3.64 -0.02
CA ASN A 138 15.66 3.28 -1.35
C ASN A 138 14.14 3.12 -1.35
N LEU A 139 13.58 2.55 -0.27
CA LEU A 139 12.13 2.50 -0.07
C LEU A 139 11.53 3.91 0.04
N GLY A 140 12.20 4.78 0.81
CA GLY A 140 12.14 6.25 0.77
C GLY A 140 11.84 6.82 -0.61
N ASN A 141 12.88 6.77 -1.44
CA ASN A 141 12.89 7.35 -2.77
C ASN A 141 11.85 6.73 -3.70
N ALA A 142 11.64 5.41 -3.64
CA ALA A 142 10.67 4.72 -4.47
C ALA A 142 9.24 5.21 -4.21
N CYS A 143 8.84 5.30 -2.94
CA CYS A 143 7.52 5.79 -2.57
C CYS A 143 7.34 7.26 -2.95
N GLY A 144 8.33 8.11 -2.66
CA GLY A 144 8.28 9.54 -3.00
C GLY A 144 8.15 9.77 -4.51
N THR A 145 8.94 9.05 -5.31
CA THR A 145 8.92 9.17 -6.78
C THR A 145 7.60 8.69 -7.37
N CYS A 146 7.08 7.56 -6.90
CA CYS A 146 5.78 7.04 -7.34
C CYS A 146 4.64 8.01 -7.00
N HIS A 147 4.60 8.53 -5.76
CA HIS A 147 3.59 9.49 -5.35
C HIS A 147 3.67 10.80 -6.14
N ALA A 148 4.86 11.32 -6.39
CA ALA A 148 5.05 12.54 -7.18
C ALA A 148 4.54 12.39 -8.63
N ALA A 149 4.68 11.20 -9.22
CA ALA A 149 4.22 10.93 -10.57
C ALA A 149 2.70 10.65 -10.65
N PHE A 150 2.13 9.99 -9.63
CA PHE A 150 0.83 9.32 -9.78
C PHE A 150 -0.22 9.65 -8.72
N ARG A 151 0.12 10.36 -7.64
CA ARG A 151 -0.81 10.71 -6.56
C ARG A 151 -1.02 12.22 -6.47
N ARG A 152 -2.29 12.65 -6.43
CA ARG A 152 -2.63 14.03 -6.07
C ARG A 152 -2.23 14.30 -4.63
N LEU A 153 -1.38 15.29 -4.44
CA LEU A 153 -1.02 15.84 -3.13
C LEU A 153 -2.16 16.73 -2.61
N LEU A 154 -2.78 16.37 -1.49
CA LEU A 154 -3.65 17.30 -0.76
C LEU A 154 -2.77 18.23 0.09
N THR A 155 -3.17 19.50 0.24
CA THR A 155 -2.43 20.47 1.05
C THR A 155 -2.25 20.02 2.50
N SER A 156 -3.24 19.31 3.06
CA SER A 156 -3.16 18.68 4.39
C SER A 156 -2.13 17.54 4.49
N GLN A 157 -1.76 16.95 3.35
CA GLN A 157 -0.81 15.86 3.24
C GLN A 157 0.60 16.35 2.90
N LEU A 158 0.76 17.60 2.44
CA LEU A 158 2.06 18.17 2.11
C LEU A 158 3.03 18.14 3.27
N ALA A 159 2.59 18.43 4.50
CA ALA A 159 3.48 18.41 5.65
C ALA A 159 4.05 17.00 5.91
N ASN A 160 3.23 15.95 5.78
CA ASN A 160 3.64 14.57 6.03
C ASN A 160 4.35 13.94 4.82
N GLU A 161 3.93 14.24 3.60
CA GLU A 161 4.54 13.73 2.37
C GLU A 161 5.78 14.51 1.94
N ALA A 162 5.89 15.78 2.34
CA ALA A 162 7.17 16.44 2.39
C ALA A 162 7.95 15.85 3.57
N SER A 163 7.62 16.10 4.84
CA SER A 163 8.52 15.75 5.96
C SER A 163 8.92 14.28 6.13
N ALA A 164 8.06 13.31 5.75
CA ALA A 164 8.40 11.88 5.82
C ALA A 164 9.35 11.42 4.71
N TRP A 165 9.43 12.18 3.61
CA TRP A 165 10.28 11.87 2.45
C TRP A 165 11.28 13.00 2.13
N SER A 166 11.18 14.19 2.75
CA SER A 166 11.88 15.45 2.39
C SER A 166 13.31 15.52 2.90
N GLY A 167 13.98 14.37 2.95
CA GLY A 167 15.42 14.37 2.97
C GLY A 167 16.13 14.46 4.31
N ARG A 168 15.50 14.00 5.39
CA ARG A 168 16.31 13.46 6.52
C ARG A 168 16.99 12.15 6.12
N TYR A 169 16.25 11.22 5.52
CA TYR A 169 16.83 9.97 4.99
C TYR A 169 17.61 10.18 3.68
N ILE A 170 17.25 11.14 2.82
CA ILE A 170 17.89 11.36 1.50
C ILE A 170 19.34 11.88 1.60
N LYS A 171 19.72 12.55 2.70
CA LYS A 171 20.99 13.31 2.75
C LYS A 171 22.25 12.48 2.50
N ASN A 172 22.19 11.15 2.64
CA ASN A 172 23.33 10.24 2.44
C ASN A 172 23.02 9.01 1.58
N CYS A 173 21.93 9.00 0.80
CA CYS A 173 21.63 7.84 -0.04
C CYS A 173 22.56 7.83 -1.24
N LYS A 174 23.64 7.07 -1.12
CA LYS A 174 24.56 6.84 -2.22
C LYS A 174 23.87 5.89 -3.21
N ASN A 175 23.66 6.39 -4.43
CA ASN A 175 23.33 5.54 -5.58
C ASN A 175 24.51 4.65 -5.94
#